data_AF-A0A1W2F5S5-F1
#
_entry.id   AF-A0A1W2F5S5-F1
#
_cell.length_a   1.000
_cell.length_b   1.000
_cell.length_c   1.000
_cell.angle_alpha   90.00
_cell.angle_beta   90.00
_cell.angle_gamma   90.00
#
_symmetry.space_group_name_H-M   'P 1'
#
loop_
_entity.id
_entity.type
_entity.pdbx_description
1 polymer ?
#
loop_
_entity_poly.entity_id
_entity_poly.type
_entity_poly.pdbx_seq_one_letter_code
_entity_poly.pdbx_strand_id
1 'polypeptide(L)'
;MSVKEISDSTAYCGLVCKLCHLADRCSGCKSELNCCGIRTSEEGCYQYDCCNEKGFDGCWECPDFSCGKGWIGYTKLDRFYKVM
;
A
#
# COMPACT_ATOMS: atom_id res chain seq x y z
N MET A 1 -8.71 13.60 -15.27
CA MET A 1 -8.61 12.36 -14.49
C MET A 1 -9.90 11.58 -14.67
N SER A 2 -9.80 10.44 -15.36
CA SER A 2 -10.86 9.48 -15.61
C SER A 2 -10.93 8.43 -14.51
N VAL A 3 -12.05 7.71 -14.43
CA VAL A 3 -12.20 6.57 -13.52
C VAL A 3 -11.11 5.51 -13.77
N LYS A 4 -10.73 5.29 -15.03
CA LYS A 4 -9.67 4.35 -15.39
C LYS A 4 -8.32 4.76 -14.79
N GLU A 5 -7.92 6.03 -14.94
CA GLU A 5 -6.66 6.54 -14.37
C GLU A 5 -6.62 6.43 -12.83
N ILE A 6 -7.78 6.59 -12.17
CA ILE A 6 -7.90 6.39 -10.72
C ILE A 6 -7.69 4.92 -10.38
N SER A 7 -8.43 4.03 -11.03
CA SER A 7 -8.38 2.57 -10.80
C SER A 7 -6.98 2.00 -11.05
N ASP A 8 -6.33 2.39 -12.14
CA ASP A 8 -4.99 1.94 -12.52
C ASP A 8 -3.91 2.39 -11.51
N SER A 9 -4.21 3.39 -10.67
CA SER A 9 -3.29 3.89 -9.65
C SER A 9 -3.40 3.19 -8.29
N THR A 10 -4.09 2.05 -8.25
CA THR A 10 -4.21 1.25 -7.02
C THR A 10 -2.86 0.67 -6.61
N ALA A 11 -2.42 1.03 -5.41
CA ALA A 11 -1.21 0.56 -4.76
C ALA A 11 -1.34 -0.89 -4.27
N TYR A 12 -0.22 -1.53 -3.96
CA TYR A 12 -0.22 -2.86 -3.34
C TYR A 12 -1.01 -2.93 -2.02
N CYS A 13 -1.06 -1.82 -1.27
CA CYS A 13 -1.83 -1.69 -0.03
C CYS A 13 -3.34 -1.43 -0.23
N GLY A 14 -3.82 -1.34 -1.48
CA GLY A 14 -5.24 -1.05 -1.79
C GLY A 14 -5.61 0.44 -1.75
N LEU A 15 -4.68 1.33 -1.40
CA LEU A 15 -4.88 2.77 -1.53
C LEU A 15 -4.71 3.23 -2.99
N VAL A 16 -5.28 4.39 -3.32
CA VAL A 16 -5.25 4.94 -4.68
C VAL A 16 -4.26 6.10 -4.78
N CYS A 17 -3.13 5.90 -5.44
CA CYS A 17 -2.05 6.89 -5.48
C CYS A 17 -2.47 8.21 -6.16
N LYS A 18 -3.38 8.19 -7.15
CA LYS A 18 -3.87 9.42 -7.78
C LYS A 18 -4.71 10.32 -6.88
N LEU A 19 -5.15 9.81 -5.72
CA LEU A 19 -5.87 10.59 -4.72
C LEU A 19 -4.98 11.01 -3.53
N CYS A 20 -3.68 10.69 -3.58
CA CYS A 20 -2.71 11.11 -2.58
C CYS A 20 -2.42 12.62 -2.70
N HIS A 21 -2.17 13.30 -1.58
CA HIS A 21 -1.74 14.71 -1.56
C HIS A 21 -0.41 14.98 -2.29
N LEU A 22 0.30 13.93 -2.71
CA LEU A 22 1.54 13.99 -3.49
C LEU A 22 1.34 13.67 -4.98
N ALA A 23 0.10 13.45 -5.44
CA ALA A 23 -0.20 12.93 -6.78
C ALA A 23 0.36 13.80 -7.93
N ASP A 24 0.58 15.09 -7.69
CA ASP A 24 1.14 16.02 -8.70
C ASP A 24 2.65 15.82 -8.94
N ARG A 25 3.36 15.18 -8.00
CA ARG A 25 4.82 14.96 -8.09
C ARG A 25 5.27 13.51 -7.90
N CYS A 26 4.33 12.60 -7.68
CA CYS A 26 4.57 11.18 -7.40
C CYS A 26 3.92 10.32 -8.48
N SER A 27 4.68 9.41 -9.09
CA SER A 27 4.18 8.48 -10.11
C SER A 27 3.50 7.22 -9.52
N GLY A 28 3.23 7.23 -8.22
CA GLY A 28 2.61 6.11 -7.49
C GLY A 28 3.63 5.11 -6.94
N CYS A 29 3.22 4.36 -5.92
CA CYS A 29 4.14 3.51 -5.15
C CYS A 29 4.64 2.28 -5.93
N LYS A 30 4.03 1.94 -7.07
CA LYS A 30 4.51 0.87 -7.98
C LYS A 30 5.55 1.36 -9.00
N SER A 31 5.74 2.68 -9.13
CA SER A 31 6.71 3.27 -10.05
C SER A 31 8.05 3.49 -9.36
N GLU A 32 9.18 3.44 -10.07
CA GLU A 32 10.48 3.83 -9.51
C GLU A 32 10.49 5.31 -9.07
N LEU A 33 9.76 6.18 -9.76
CA LEU A 33 9.59 7.59 -9.40
C LEU A 33 8.47 7.78 -8.36
N ASN A 34 8.62 7.14 -7.21
CA ASN A 34 7.67 7.24 -6.11
C ASN A 34 8.10 8.28 -5.06
N CYS A 35 7.12 8.82 -4.33
CA CYS A 35 7.33 9.69 -3.17
C CYS A 35 6.54 9.18 -1.95
N CYS A 36 6.24 7.88 -1.90
CA CYS A 36 5.47 7.32 -0.79
C CYS A 36 6.33 7.31 0.47
N GLY A 37 5.93 8.08 1.49
CA GLY A 37 6.73 8.24 2.71
C GLY A 37 7.12 6.93 3.40
N ILE A 38 6.29 5.89 3.29
CA ILE A 38 6.61 4.55 3.83
C ILE A 38 7.52 3.74 2.91
N ARG A 39 7.37 3.84 1.58
CA ARG A 39 8.30 3.17 0.66
C ARG A 39 9.69 3.82 0.69
N THR A 40 9.76 5.11 0.96
CA THR A 40 11.02 5.88 1.04
C THR A 40 11.59 5.98 2.47
N SER A 41 10.96 5.37 3.48
CA SER A 41 11.53 5.37 4.83
C SER A 41 12.65 4.33 4.95
N GLU A 42 13.42 4.40 6.03
CA GLU A 42 14.52 3.46 6.29
C GLU A 42 14.01 2.03 6.49
N GLU A 43 12.79 1.87 7.02
CA GLU A 43 12.15 0.57 7.25
C GLU A 43 11.53 -0.05 5.98
N GLY A 44 11.29 0.76 4.94
CA GLY A 44 10.67 0.33 3.71
C GLY A 44 9.17 0.00 3.82
N CYS A 45 8.60 -0.51 2.73
CA CYS A 45 7.17 -0.80 2.62
C CYS A 45 6.94 -2.30 2.44
N TYR A 46 6.53 -2.98 3.52
CA TYR A 46 6.27 -4.42 3.50
C TYR A 46 5.33 -4.86 2.37
N GLN A 47 4.25 -4.13 2.12
CA GLN A 47 3.29 -4.46 1.05
C GLN A 47 3.94 -4.38 -0.33
N TYR A 48 4.83 -3.41 -0.54
CA TYR A 48 5.59 -3.28 -1.78
C TYR A 48 6.53 -4.47 -1.94
N ASP A 49 7.36 -4.74 -0.93
CA ASP A 49 8.37 -5.80 -1.02
C ASP A 49 7.72 -7.17 -1.21
N CYS A 50 6.69 -7.48 -0.40
CA CYS A 50 5.98 -8.76 -0.45
C CYS A 50 5.25 -8.98 -1.78
N CYS A 51 4.53 -7.97 -2.28
CA CYS A 51 3.83 -8.12 -3.57
C CYS A 51 4.80 -8.17 -4.74
N ASN A 52 5.89 -7.39 -4.70
CA ASN A 52 6.92 -7.40 -5.74
C ASN A 52 7.67 -8.74 -5.77
N GLU A 53 8.05 -9.29 -4.61
CA GLU A 53 8.71 -10.60 -4.51
C GLU A 53 7.80 -11.75 -5.00
N LYS A 54 6.51 -11.71 -4.65
CA LYS A 54 5.54 -12.75 -5.01
C LYS A 54 4.89 -12.56 -6.39
N GLY A 55 5.14 -11.44 -7.07
CA GLY A 55 4.53 -11.11 -8.36
C GLY A 55 3.03 -10.82 -8.28
N PHE A 56 2.54 -10.33 -7.15
CA PHE A 56 1.15 -9.94 -6.96
C PHE A 56 0.92 -8.48 -7.34
N ASP A 57 -0.25 -8.19 -7.91
CA ASP A 57 -0.65 -6.83 -8.24
C ASP A 57 -1.27 -6.09 -7.03
N GLY A 58 -1.52 -6.80 -5.94
CA GLY A 58 -1.90 -6.25 -4.65
C GLY A 58 -2.06 -7.29 -3.57
N CYS A 59 -2.16 -6.86 -2.31
CA CYS A 59 -2.33 -7.77 -1.18
C CYS A 59 -3.60 -8.63 -1.29
N TRP A 60 -4.61 -8.20 -2.06
CA TRP A 60 -5.85 -8.94 -2.30
C TRP A 60 -5.66 -10.22 -3.13
N GLU A 61 -4.53 -10.39 -3.79
CA GLU A 61 -4.20 -11.63 -4.53
C GLU A 61 -3.49 -12.65 -3.64
N CYS A 62 -3.02 -12.25 -2.46
CA CYS A 62 -2.26 -13.10 -1.57
C CYS A 62 -3.18 -14.09 -0.83
N PRO A 63 -2.94 -15.41 -0.92
CA PRO A 63 -3.74 -16.41 -0.18
C PRO A 63 -3.66 -16.27 1.34
N ASP A 64 -2.56 -15.70 1.84
CA ASP A 64 -2.34 -15.47 3.28
C ASP A 64 -3.00 -14.17 3.76
N PHE A 65 -3.71 -13.44 2.90
CA PHE A 65 -4.42 -12.23 3.27
C PHE A 65 -5.60 -12.57 4.20
N SER A 66 -5.77 -11.95 5.38
CA SER A 66 -4.99 -10.87 6.00
C SER A 66 -3.83 -11.40 6.88
N CYS A 67 -2.58 -11.12 6.52
CA CYS A 67 -1.39 -11.69 7.18
C CYS A 67 -0.87 -10.88 8.40
N GLY A 68 -1.61 -9.87 8.87
CA GLY A 68 -1.25 -9.07 10.05
C GLY A 68 -0.02 -8.16 9.89
N LYS A 69 0.52 -8.00 8.69
CA LYS A 69 1.70 -7.16 8.38
C LYS A 69 1.33 -5.76 7.84
N GLY A 70 0.15 -5.28 8.23
CA GLY A 70 -0.29 -3.89 8.01
C GLY A 70 -1.14 -3.65 6.76
N TRP A 71 -1.49 -2.36 6.62
CA TRP A 71 -2.36 -1.63 5.69
C TRP A 71 -3.73 -2.19 5.25
N ILE A 72 -4.07 -3.44 5.58
CA ILE A 72 -5.46 -3.81 5.94
C ILE A 72 -5.39 -4.58 7.26
N GLY A 73 -4.85 -3.89 8.27
CA GLY A 73 -4.60 -4.39 9.63
C GLY A 73 -4.53 -3.24 10.64
N TYR A 74 -5.36 -2.22 10.42
CA TYR A 74 -5.65 -1.19 11.42
C TYR A 74 -7.16 -1.09 11.53
N THR A 75 -7.80 -2.06 12.18
CA THR A 75 -8.93 -1.64 12.99
C THR A 75 -8.33 -0.85 14.15
N LYS A 76 -8.86 0.33 14.46
CA LYS A 76 -8.46 1.07 15.69
C LYS A 76 -8.62 0.25 16.99
N LEU A 77 -9.20 -0.96 16.91
CA LEU A 77 -9.46 -1.89 18.00
C LEU A 77 -8.21 -2.66 18.47
N ASP A 78 -7.20 -2.84 17.61
CA ASP A 78 -6.07 -3.75 17.86
C ASP A 78 -5.09 -3.16 18.89
N ARG A 79 -5.16 -1.84 19.10
CA ARG A 79 -4.32 -1.10 20.05
C ARG A 79 -4.87 -1.13 21.49
N PHE A 80 -6.13 -1.54 21.69
CA PHE A 80 -6.72 -1.70 23.03
C PHE A 80 -6.47 -3.07 23.65
N TYR A 81 -6.43 -4.15 22.84
CA TYR A 81 -6.34 -5.51 23.38
C TYR A 81 -4.92 -6.02 23.68
N LYS A 82 -3.87 -5.28 23.29
CA LYS A 82 -2.48 -5.65 23.62
C LYS A 82 -1.92 -4.92 24.84
N VAL A 83 -2.77 -4.14 25.53
CA VAL A 83 -2.45 -3.45 26.79
C VAL A 83 -3.35 -3.94 27.93
N MET A 84 -3.96 -5.12 27.78
CA MET A 84 -4.58 -5.89 28.87
C MET A 84 -3.86 -7.23 29.03
#